data_AF-A0AAN6GA76-F1
#
_entry.id   AF-A0AAN6GA76-F1
#
_cell.length_a   1.000
_cell.length_b   1.000
_cell.length_c   1.000
_cell.angle_alpha   90.00
_cell.angle_beta   90.00
_cell.angle_gamma   90.00
#
_symmetry.space_group_name_H-M   'P 1'
#
loop_
_entity.id
_entity.type
_entity.pdbx_description
1 polymer ?
#
loop_
_entity_poly.entity_id
_entity_poly.type
_entity_poly.pdbx_seq_one_letter_code
_entity_poly.pdbx_strand_id
1 'polypeptide(L)'
;MFRNTYDSDITVFSPQGQIWQIAYAQEAIKQGSAVVGLRSQSHAVLVALKRAPSELASYQNKMLRVDNHVGIAFAGLTSDARVLSNYMRQLALSSRLLYSRPLPLSRIASALADRAQLNTMQYGKRPYGVGFLIIGVDGAGPHLFEFSPTGNCLEYVAMALGARSASAKTYLERNFEKFPDASLDELIVHGLTALRDTLPQSKELELEAVSVSLVGPGADADLNSTAARSGEKFRIIEGDDLKQYFDRLPARVTAGSAAAAAAAAAAAAASSGEGGSGGDASAAGAGSGDGSASTQAGDDQMQE
;
A
#
# COMPACT_ATOMS: atom_id res chain seq x y z
N MET A 1 -31.05 -2.73 22.33
CA MET A 1 -30.00 -2.36 21.36
C MET A 1 -30.58 -1.27 20.48
N PHE A 2 -30.22 0.00 20.67
CA PHE A 2 -30.73 1.07 19.81
C PHE A 2 -30.17 0.85 18.40
N ARG A 3 -31.04 0.44 17.48
CA ARG A 3 -30.73 0.36 16.06
C ARG A 3 -30.51 1.79 15.60
N ASN A 4 -29.34 2.10 15.03
CA ASN A 4 -29.07 3.42 14.49
C ASN A 4 -30.07 3.69 13.35
N THR A 5 -31.02 4.60 13.54
CA THR A 5 -32.11 4.85 12.57
C THR A 5 -31.60 5.33 11.20
N TYR A 6 -30.36 5.82 11.13
CA TYR A 6 -29.76 6.43 9.94
C TYR A 6 -28.86 5.46 9.14
N ASP A 7 -28.86 4.16 9.47
CA ASP A 7 -27.92 3.20 8.87
C ASP A 7 -28.52 2.30 7.78
N SER A 8 -29.82 2.39 7.53
CA SER A 8 -30.53 1.49 6.62
C SER A 8 -30.41 1.86 5.14
N ASP A 9 -30.19 3.13 4.82
CA ASP A 9 -30.23 3.65 3.46
C ASP A 9 -28.97 4.45 3.13
N ILE A 10 -28.63 4.49 1.84
CA ILE A 10 -27.50 5.25 1.29
C ILE A 10 -27.81 6.75 1.21
N THR A 11 -29.07 7.13 0.98
CA THR A 11 -29.45 8.53 0.75
C THR A 11 -29.66 9.33 2.03
N VAL A 12 -29.49 8.71 3.21
CA VAL A 12 -29.74 9.33 4.51
C VAL A 12 -28.42 9.66 5.19
N PHE A 13 -28.21 10.94 5.46
CA PHE A 13 -27.10 11.42 6.26
C PHE A 13 -27.39 11.23 7.75
N SER A 14 -26.37 10.85 8.51
CA SER A 14 -26.42 10.90 9.97
C SER A 14 -26.40 12.36 10.47
N PRO A 15 -26.77 12.61 11.74
CA PRO A 15 -26.60 13.93 12.35
C PRO A 15 -25.16 14.46 12.33
N GLN A 16 -24.17 13.58 12.17
CA GLN A 16 -22.74 13.91 12.04
C GLN A 16 -22.30 14.14 10.58
N GLY A 17 -23.23 14.12 9.62
CA GLY A 17 -22.94 14.29 8.19
C GLY A 17 -22.28 13.07 7.54
N GLN A 18 -22.43 11.88 8.12
CA GLN A 18 -21.84 10.64 7.58
C GLN A 18 -22.90 9.76 6.92
N ILE A 19 -22.51 9.07 5.85
CA ILE A 19 -23.31 8.01 5.23
C ILE A 19 -22.79 6.66 5.74
N TRP A 20 -23.54 6.03 6.65
CA TRP A 20 -23.11 4.81 7.34
C TRP A 20 -22.89 3.63 6.39
N GLN A 21 -23.70 3.50 5.33
CA GLN A 21 -23.53 2.46 4.31
C GLN A 21 -22.14 2.50 3.63
N ILE A 22 -21.57 3.69 3.45
CA ILE A 22 -20.21 3.85 2.88
C ILE A 22 -19.17 3.43 3.92
N ALA A 23 -19.33 3.83 5.18
CA ALA A 23 -18.44 3.43 6.26
C ALA A 23 -18.43 1.90 6.45
N TYR A 24 -19.59 1.25 6.35
CA TYR A 24 -19.70 -0.21 6.40
C TYR A 24 -19.02 -0.88 5.20
N ALA A 25 -19.15 -0.31 4.00
CA ALA A 25 -18.44 -0.79 2.82
C ALA A 25 -16.91 -0.68 2.97
N GLN A 26 -16.41 0.40 3.57
CA GLN A 26 -14.99 0.55 3.90
C GLN A 26 -14.53 -0.47 4.95
N GLU A 27 -15.36 -0.79 5.94
CA GLU A 27 -15.04 -1.82 6.93
C GLU A 27 -14.99 -3.20 6.29
N ALA A 28 -15.88 -3.51 5.34
CA ALA A 28 -15.84 -4.76 4.58
C ALA A 28 -14.52 -4.95 3.81
N ILE A 29 -13.91 -3.85 3.32
CA ILE A 29 -12.59 -3.89 2.66
C ILE A 29 -11.50 -4.31 3.64
N LYS A 30 -11.53 -3.79 4.87
CA LYS A 30 -10.55 -4.15 5.92
C LYS A 30 -10.63 -5.63 6.30
N GLN A 31 -11.79 -6.28 6.12
CA GLN A 31 -11.93 -7.72 6.35
C GLN A 31 -11.38 -8.59 5.21
N GLY A 32 -11.21 -8.03 4.01
CA GLY A 32 -10.60 -8.73 2.88
C GLY A 32 -9.12 -9.03 3.11
N SER A 33 -8.57 -10.10 2.52
CA SER A 33 -7.14 -10.39 2.66
C SER A 33 -6.25 -9.26 2.14
N ALA A 34 -5.07 -9.11 2.73
CA ALA A 34 -4.13 -8.06 2.41
C ALA A 34 -3.67 -8.07 0.94
N VAL A 35 -3.50 -6.88 0.40
CA VAL A 35 -2.93 -6.60 -0.91
C VAL A 35 -2.01 -5.39 -0.77
N VAL A 36 -0.82 -5.46 -1.37
CA VAL A 36 0.17 -4.39 -1.40
C VAL A 36 0.45 -4.03 -2.85
N GLY A 37 0.58 -2.75 -3.14
CA GLY A 37 0.94 -2.20 -4.44
C GLY A 37 2.12 -1.25 -4.31
N LEU A 38 3.01 -1.32 -5.29
CA LEU A 38 4.28 -0.59 -5.35
C LEU A 38 4.52 -0.13 -6.79
N ARG A 39 5.11 1.05 -6.98
CA ARG A 39 5.65 1.47 -8.27
C ARG A 39 7.07 1.99 -8.14
N SER A 40 7.91 1.66 -9.11
CA SER A 40 9.18 2.32 -9.38
C SER A 40 9.04 3.28 -10.56
N GLN A 41 10.15 3.84 -11.07
CA GLN A 41 10.12 4.60 -12.33
C GLN A 41 9.89 3.72 -13.57
N SER A 42 10.15 2.41 -13.47
CA SER A 42 10.08 1.48 -14.60
C SER A 42 8.91 0.50 -14.54
N HIS A 43 8.55 0.03 -13.34
CA HIS A 43 7.59 -1.06 -13.15
C HIS A 43 6.56 -0.72 -12.08
N ALA A 44 5.39 -1.35 -12.18
CA ALA A 44 4.41 -1.39 -11.11
C ALA A 44 4.11 -2.84 -10.73
N VAL A 45 4.03 -3.11 -9.43
CA VAL A 45 3.92 -4.45 -8.85
C VAL A 45 2.77 -4.48 -7.86
N LEU A 46 1.98 -5.55 -7.90
CA LEU A 46 1.02 -5.90 -6.87
C LEU A 46 1.42 -7.22 -6.22
N VAL A 47 1.24 -7.33 -4.91
CA VAL A 47 1.45 -8.55 -4.13
C VAL A 47 0.19 -8.79 -3.32
N ALA A 48 -0.42 -9.97 -3.43
CA ALA A 48 -1.67 -10.28 -2.75
C ALA A 48 -1.58 -11.58 -1.96
N LEU A 49 -2.20 -11.58 -0.78
CA LEU A 49 -2.39 -12.77 0.03
C LEU A 49 -3.69 -13.47 -0.36
N LYS A 50 -3.59 -14.63 -1.01
CA LYS A 50 -4.70 -15.55 -1.24
C LYS A 50 -5.07 -16.26 0.06
N ARG A 51 -6.35 -16.64 0.18
CA ARG A 51 -6.84 -17.50 1.27
C ARG A 51 -7.54 -18.71 0.67
N ALA A 52 -7.26 -19.88 1.21
CA ALA A 52 -8.07 -21.07 1.02
C ALA A 52 -9.03 -21.17 2.22
N PRO A 53 -10.34 -21.33 2.01
CA PRO A 53 -11.31 -21.45 3.11
C PRO A 53 -11.18 -22.79 3.85
N SER A 54 -10.67 -23.83 3.19
CA SER A 54 -10.38 -25.15 3.76
C SER A 54 -9.22 -25.79 3.00
N GLU A 55 -8.61 -26.83 3.56
CA GLU A 55 -7.52 -27.58 2.90
C GLU A 55 -7.95 -28.24 1.58
N LEU A 56 -9.23 -28.54 1.44
CA LEU A 56 -9.81 -29.11 0.21
C LEU A 56 -10.16 -28.05 -0.84
N ALA A 57 -10.11 -26.77 -0.48
CA ALA A 57 -10.52 -25.68 -1.36
C ALA A 57 -9.31 -25.06 -2.06
N SER A 58 -9.51 -24.69 -3.32
CA SER A 58 -8.52 -23.94 -4.07
C SER A 58 -8.39 -22.50 -3.57
N TYR A 59 -7.20 -21.95 -3.73
CA TYR A 59 -6.96 -20.54 -3.45
C TYR A 59 -7.77 -19.65 -4.39
N GLN A 60 -8.42 -18.64 -3.81
CA GLN A 60 -9.17 -17.68 -4.59
C GLN A 60 -8.25 -16.60 -5.19
N ASN A 61 -8.30 -16.43 -6.51
CA ASN A 61 -7.53 -15.41 -7.22
C ASN A 61 -8.00 -14.00 -6.85
N LYS A 62 -7.05 -13.17 -6.40
CA LYS A 62 -7.27 -11.76 -6.03
C LYS A 62 -6.79 -10.76 -7.07
N MET A 63 -5.99 -11.21 -8.02
CA MET A 63 -5.47 -10.39 -9.10
C MET A 63 -6.25 -10.69 -10.37
N LEU A 64 -6.63 -9.65 -11.09
CA LEU A 64 -7.39 -9.76 -12.33
C LEU A 64 -6.72 -8.90 -13.40
N ARG A 65 -6.47 -9.49 -14.57
CA ARG A 65 -6.05 -8.74 -15.75
C ARG A 65 -7.23 -7.93 -16.30
N VAL A 66 -7.02 -6.63 -16.54
CA VAL A 66 -8.00 -5.76 -17.21
C VAL A 66 -7.63 -5.60 -18.68
N ASP A 67 -6.38 -5.22 -18.97
CA ASP A 67 -5.81 -5.15 -20.31
C ASP A 67 -4.34 -5.62 -20.27
N ASN A 68 -3.63 -5.57 -21.39
CA ASN A 68 -2.20 -5.91 -21.44
C ASN A 68 -1.33 -4.96 -20.60
N HIS A 69 -1.72 -3.68 -20.49
CA HIS A 69 -1.01 -2.66 -19.73
C HIS A 69 -1.64 -2.33 -18.39
N VAL A 70 -2.73 -3.01 -18.00
CA VAL A 70 -3.48 -2.72 -16.76
C VAL A 70 -3.90 -4.01 -16.06
N GLY A 71 -3.64 -4.05 -14.76
CA GLY A 71 -4.19 -5.08 -13.88
C GLY A 71 -4.59 -4.53 -12.53
N ILE A 72 -5.38 -5.32 -11.82
CA ILE A 72 -5.94 -4.93 -10.54
C ILE A 72 -5.75 -6.03 -9.52
N ALA A 73 -5.64 -5.64 -8.26
CA ALA A 73 -5.83 -6.52 -7.12
C ALA A 73 -6.87 -5.91 -6.18
N PHE A 74 -7.64 -6.75 -5.48
CA PHE A 74 -8.77 -6.28 -4.69
C PHE A 74 -8.84 -6.83 -3.27
N ALA A 75 -9.44 -6.03 -2.40
CA ALA A 75 -9.85 -6.41 -1.04
C ALA A 75 -11.34 -6.10 -0.85
N GLY A 76 -12.07 -7.00 -0.18
CA GLY A 76 -13.51 -6.92 0.02
C GLY A 76 -14.31 -7.94 -0.79
N LEU A 77 -15.52 -7.56 -1.22
CA LEU A 77 -16.48 -8.44 -1.89
C LEU A 77 -16.04 -8.81 -3.32
N THR A 78 -15.86 -10.12 -3.56
CA THR A 78 -15.42 -10.62 -4.87
C THR A 78 -16.45 -10.39 -5.97
N SER A 79 -17.75 -10.46 -5.65
CA SER A 79 -18.82 -10.21 -6.62
C SER A 79 -18.70 -8.82 -7.22
N ASP A 80 -18.43 -7.83 -6.38
CA ASP A 80 -18.31 -6.43 -6.78
C ASP A 80 -17.02 -6.22 -7.56
N ALA A 81 -15.94 -6.89 -7.13
CA ALA A 81 -14.68 -6.91 -7.86
C ALA A 81 -14.86 -7.40 -9.32
N ARG A 82 -15.66 -8.45 -9.53
CA ARG A 82 -15.95 -9.01 -10.86
C ARG A 82 -16.78 -8.05 -11.72
N VAL A 83 -17.78 -7.40 -11.14
CA VAL A 83 -18.60 -6.41 -11.85
C VAL A 83 -17.75 -5.23 -12.32
N LEU A 84 -16.95 -4.65 -11.43
CA LEU A 84 -16.12 -3.49 -11.75
C LEU A 84 -14.95 -3.84 -12.66
N SER A 85 -14.34 -5.02 -12.53
CA SER A 85 -13.30 -5.47 -13.47
C SER A 85 -13.83 -5.67 -14.89
N ASN A 86 -15.03 -6.23 -15.04
CA ASN A 86 -15.66 -6.34 -16.35
C ASN A 86 -16.00 -4.97 -16.95
N TYR A 87 -16.43 -4.01 -16.13
CA TYR A 87 -16.63 -2.63 -16.57
C TYR A 87 -15.32 -2.00 -17.07
N MET A 88 -14.21 -2.14 -16.32
CA MET A 88 -12.91 -1.62 -16.75
C MET A 88 -12.40 -2.29 -18.03
N ARG A 89 -12.63 -3.60 -18.20
CA ARG A 89 -12.32 -4.32 -19.44
C ARG A 89 -13.09 -3.75 -20.63
N GLN A 90 -14.38 -3.48 -20.46
CA GLN A 90 -15.20 -2.87 -21.50
C GLN A 90 -14.68 -1.47 -21.88
N LEU A 91 -14.27 -0.66 -20.91
CA LEU A 91 -13.66 0.65 -21.17
C LEU A 91 -12.36 0.54 -21.96
N ALA A 92 -11.46 -0.35 -21.54
CA ALA A 92 -10.17 -0.56 -22.21
C ALA A 92 -10.35 -1.07 -23.65
N LEU A 93 -11.23 -2.07 -23.84
CA LEU A 93 -11.54 -2.62 -25.16
C LEU A 93 -12.21 -1.58 -26.07
N SER A 94 -13.13 -0.78 -25.55
CA SER A 94 -13.78 0.30 -26.30
C SER A 94 -12.78 1.35 -26.77
N SER A 95 -11.84 1.76 -25.91
CA SER A 95 -10.76 2.67 -26.29
C SER A 95 -9.90 2.12 -27.42
N ARG A 96 -9.52 0.84 -27.33
CA ARG A 96 -8.74 0.17 -28.38
C ARG A 96 -9.52 0.03 -29.68
N LEU A 97 -10.81 -0.25 -29.63
CA LEU A 97 -11.66 -0.39 -30.82
C LEU A 97 -11.87 0.95 -31.54
N LEU A 98 -12.17 2.01 -30.78
CA LEU A 98 -12.53 3.32 -31.35
C LEU A 98 -11.32 4.17 -31.74
N TYR A 99 -10.26 4.10 -30.95
CA TYR A 99 -9.11 5.01 -31.07
C TYR A 99 -7.79 4.28 -31.33
N SER A 100 -7.80 2.95 -31.42
CA SER A 100 -6.59 2.13 -31.61
C SER A 100 -5.46 2.43 -30.62
N ARG A 101 -5.80 2.90 -29.40
CA ARG A 101 -4.83 3.25 -28.36
C ARG A 101 -5.18 2.58 -27.02
N PRO A 102 -4.17 2.24 -26.20
CA PRO A 102 -4.39 1.86 -24.80
C PRO A 102 -5.13 2.98 -24.05
N LEU A 103 -6.01 2.60 -23.12
CA LEU A 103 -6.71 3.58 -22.28
C LEU A 103 -5.78 4.04 -21.14
N PRO A 104 -5.53 5.35 -20.97
CA PRO A 104 -4.73 5.86 -19.86
C PRO A 104 -5.34 5.52 -18.50
N LEU A 105 -4.50 5.29 -17.49
CA LEU A 105 -4.98 4.84 -16.17
C LEU A 105 -5.82 5.90 -15.46
N SER A 106 -5.47 7.18 -15.62
CA SER A 106 -6.25 8.30 -15.09
C SER A 106 -7.71 8.27 -15.56
N ARG A 107 -7.96 7.89 -16.82
CA ARG A 107 -9.32 7.76 -17.35
C ARG A 107 -10.08 6.55 -16.80
N ILE A 108 -9.38 5.44 -16.57
CA ILE A 108 -9.97 4.28 -15.89
C ILE A 108 -10.36 4.64 -14.46
N ALA A 109 -9.46 5.32 -13.75
CA ALA A 109 -9.67 5.76 -12.38
C ALA A 109 -10.87 6.72 -12.27
N SER A 110 -10.96 7.76 -13.11
CA SER A 110 -12.10 8.68 -13.12
C SER A 110 -13.41 7.98 -13.46
N ALA A 111 -13.44 7.13 -14.50
CA ALA A 111 -14.67 6.41 -14.86
C ALA A 111 -15.14 5.45 -13.76
N LEU A 112 -14.20 4.85 -13.02
CA LEU A 112 -14.50 3.99 -11.88
C LEU A 112 -15.06 4.79 -10.69
N ALA A 113 -14.46 5.95 -10.40
CA ALA A 113 -14.94 6.89 -9.39
C ALA A 113 -16.37 7.34 -9.68
N ASP A 114 -16.66 7.79 -10.91
CA ASP A 114 -17.99 8.22 -11.33
C ASP A 114 -19.02 7.09 -11.18
N ARG A 115 -18.66 5.88 -11.61
CA ARG A 115 -19.55 4.71 -11.48
C ARG A 115 -19.81 4.34 -10.01
N ALA A 116 -18.81 4.48 -9.15
CA ALA A 116 -18.96 4.24 -7.72
C ALA A 116 -19.84 5.30 -7.07
N GLN A 117 -19.66 6.57 -7.44
CA GLN A 117 -20.42 7.70 -6.90
C GLN A 117 -21.91 7.62 -7.26
N LEU A 118 -22.27 7.12 -8.44
CA LEU A 118 -23.68 6.86 -8.75
C LEU A 118 -24.35 5.87 -7.78
N ASN A 119 -23.59 4.90 -7.27
CA ASN A 119 -24.08 3.92 -6.30
C ASN A 119 -24.12 4.46 -4.86
N THR A 120 -23.49 5.60 -4.57
CA THR A 120 -23.55 6.27 -3.27
C THR A 120 -24.65 7.33 -3.17
N MET A 121 -25.25 7.71 -4.31
CA MET A 121 -26.27 8.77 -4.35
C MET A 121 -27.67 8.26 -4.75
N GLN A 122 -27.76 7.11 -5.43
CA GLN A 122 -29.03 6.61 -5.95
C GLN A 122 -29.74 5.69 -4.95
N TYR A 123 -31.00 6.01 -4.63
CA TYR A 123 -31.87 5.17 -3.81
C TYR A 123 -31.98 3.74 -4.35
N GLY A 124 -31.98 2.75 -3.45
CA GLY A 124 -32.10 1.33 -3.78
C GLY A 124 -30.82 0.69 -4.31
N LYS A 125 -29.73 1.45 -4.49
CA LYS A 125 -28.39 0.91 -4.75
C LYS A 125 -27.58 0.87 -3.46
N ARG A 126 -26.55 0.02 -3.46
CA ARG A 126 -25.55 -0.04 -2.39
C ARG A 126 -24.17 0.33 -2.93
N PRO A 127 -23.27 0.88 -2.08
CA PRO A 127 -21.88 1.06 -2.45
C PRO A 127 -21.26 -0.28 -2.81
N TYR A 128 -20.23 -0.21 -3.64
CA TYR A 128 -19.39 -1.38 -3.87
C TYR A 128 -18.62 -1.69 -2.58
N GLY A 129 -18.63 -2.95 -2.14
CA GLY A 129 -17.91 -3.38 -0.95
C GLY A 129 -16.47 -3.80 -1.25
N VAL A 130 -15.80 -3.12 -2.18
CA VAL A 130 -14.48 -3.51 -2.69
C VAL A 130 -13.58 -2.29 -2.83
N GLY A 131 -12.31 -2.47 -2.47
CA GLY A 131 -11.22 -1.53 -2.78
C GLY A 131 -10.29 -2.17 -3.80
N PHE A 132 -9.76 -1.37 -4.72
CA PHE A 132 -8.78 -1.83 -5.70
C PHE A 132 -7.44 -1.14 -5.50
N LEU A 133 -6.38 -1.90 -5.75
CA LEU A 133 -5.11 -1.36 -6.21
C LEU A 133 -5.01 -1.66 -7.71
N ILE A 134 -4.89 -0.60 -8.51
CA ILE A 134 -4.83 -0.65 -9.96
C ILE A 134 -3.40 -0.29 -10.35
N ILE A 135 -2.72 -1.19 -11.05
CA ILE A 135 -1.41 -0.93 -11.65
C ILE A 135 -1.52 -0.91 -13.16
N GLY A 136 -0.64 -0.13 -13.76
CA GLY A 136 -0.51 -0.12 -15.20
C GLY A 136 0.55 0.85 -15.68
N VAL A 137 0.86 0.77 -16.96
CA VAL A 137 1.82 1.65 -17.63
C VAL A 137 1.08 2.38 -18.73
N ASP A 138 1.25 3.69 -18.78
CA ASP A 138 0.85 4.51 -19.92
C ASP A 138 2.01 5.39 -20.38
N GLY A 139 1.76 6.32 -21.31
CA GLY A 139 2.80 7.17 -21.87
C GLY A 139 3.53 8.08 -20.87
N ALA A 140 2.98 8.29 -19.66
CA ALA A 140 3.64 9.03 -18.58
C ALA A 140 4.47 8.11 -17.66
N GLY A 141 4.34 6.78 -17.78
CA GLY A 141 5.10 5.79 -17.03
C GLY A 141 4.21 4.82 -16.24
N PRO A 142 4.79 4.13 -15.24
CA PRO A 142 4.05 3.25 -14.34
C PRO A 142 3.25 4.03 -13.29
N HIS A 143 1.98 3.65 -13.13
CA HIS A 143 1.05 4.25 -12.18
C HIS A 143 0.48 3.20 -11.22
N LEU A 144 0.18 3.66 -10.00
CA LEU A 144 -0.53 2.90 -8.97
C LEU A 144 -1.67 3.75 -8.43
N PHE A 145 -2.91 3.31 -8.68
CA PHE A 145 -4.12 3.96 -8.16
C PHE A 145 -4.77 3.12 -7.08
N GLU A 146 -5.18 3.76 -6.00
CA GLU A 146 -6.13 3.20 -5.03
C GLU A 146 -7.54 3.66 -5.40
N PHE A 147 -8.46 2.71 -5.51
CA PHE A 147 -9.89 2.99 -5.55
C PHE A 147 -10.55 2.62 -4.23
N SER A 148 -11.33 3.56 -3.71
CA SER A 148 -12.14 3.42 -2.50
C SER A 148 -13.64 3.52 -2.84
N PRO A 149 -14.52 2.79 -2.15
CA PRO A 149 -15.96 2.78 -2.40
C PRO A 149 -16.66 4.11 -2.09
N THR A 150 -15.94 5.07 -1.54
CA THR A 150 -16.37 6.48 -1.41
C THR A 150 -16.45 7.20 -2.76
N GLY A 151 -15.97 6.59 -3.84
CA GLY A 151 -15.80 7.25 -5.14
C GLY A 151 -14.46 7.97 -5.27
N ASN A 152 -13.55 7.82 -4.30
CA ASN A 152 -12.21 8.40 -4.40
C ASN A 152 -11.27 7.46 -5.14
N CYS A 153 -10.56 8.02 -6.11
CA CYS A 153 -9.42 7.40 -6.79
C CYS A 153 -8.19 8.28 -6.60
N LEU A 154 -7.16 7.76 -5.93
CA LEU A 154 -5.95 8.51 -5.62
C LEU A 154 -4.72 7.76 -6.13
N GLU A 155 -3.76 8.51 -6.65
CA GLU A 155 -2.49 7.96 -7.11
C GLU A 155 -1.48 7.88 -5.96
N TYR A 156 -0.76 6.76 -5.87
CA TYR A 156 0.22 6.51 -4.81
C TYR A 156 1.55 6.00 -5.36
N VAL A 157 2.61 6.15 -4.57
CA VAL A 157 3.91 5.48 -4.82
C VAL A 157 3.85 4.03 -4.30
N ALA A 158 3.24 3.85 -3.14
CA ALA A 158 2.99 2.55 -2.55
C ALA A 158 1.71 2.63 -1.71
N MET A 159 0.93 1.54 -1.70
CA MET A 159 -0.29 1.47 -0.90
C MET A 159 -0.57 0.02 -0.50
N ALA A 160 -1.26 -0.15 0.63
CA ALA A 160 -1.74 -1.46 1.08
C ALA A 160 -3.23 -1.40 1.46
N LEU A 161 -3.98 -2.44 1.09
CA LEU A 161 -5.40 -2.61 1.39
C LEU A 161 -5.66 -3.95 2.08
N GLY A 162 -6.79 -4.05 2.77
CA GLY A 162 -7.23 -5.28 3.44
C GLY A 162 -6.77 -5.44 4.88
N ALA A 163 -6.87 -6.68 5.36
CA ALA A 163 -6.67 -7.05 6.75
C ALA A 163 -5.25 -6.76 7.22
N ARG A 164 -5.14 -6.04 8.34
CA ARG A 164 -3.86 -5.61 8.92
C ARG A 164 -2.96 -4.86 7.94
N SER A 165 -3.54 -4.15 6.97
CA SER A 165 -2.79 -3.31 6.02
C SER A 165 -2.01 -2.18 6.69
N ALA A 166 -2.38 -1.76 7.91
CA ALA A 166 -1.66 -0.72 8.65
C ALA A 166 -0.18 -1.07 8.90
N SER A 167 0.16 -2.33 9.21
CA SER A 167 1.55 -2.73 9.41
C SER A 167 2.35 -2.71 8.10
N ALA A 168 1.74 -3.11 6.98
CA ALA A 168 2.33 -2.93 5.67
C ALA A 168 2.57 -1.46 5.35
N LYS A 169 1.60 -0.56 5.62
CA LYS A 169 1.76 0.87 5.40
C LYS A 169 2.95 1.44 6.19
N THR A 170 3.12 1.06 7.46
CA THR A 170 4.28 1.48 8.26
C THR A 170 5.61 1.04 7.66
N TYR A 171 5.69 -0.16 7.06
CA TYR A 171 6.88 -0.58 6.33
C TYR A 171 7.10 0.26 5.07
N LEU A 172 6.04 0.48 4.28
CA LEU A 172 6.11 1.26 3.04
C LEU A 172 6.54 2.71 3.32
N GLU A 173 6.02 3.34 4.36
CA GLU A 173 6.37 4.71 4.80
C GLU A 173 7.84 4.86 5.19
N ARG A 174 8.51 3.79 5.64
CA ARG A 174 9.94 3.83 5.98
C ARG A 174 10.86 3.65 4.76
N ASN A 175 10.32 3.12 3.67
CA ASN A 175 11.10 2.64 2.54
C ASN A 175 10.72 3.29 1.21
N PHE A 176 9.69 4.15 1.16
CA PHE A 176 9.14 4.66 -0.10
C PHE A 176 10.13 5.45 -0.96
N GLU A 177 11.10 6.13 -0.34
CA GLU A 177 12.12 6.90 -1.05
C GLU A 177 13.04 6.02 -1.90
N LYS A 178 13.13 4.72 -1.60
CA LYS A 178 13.97 3.76 -2.33
C LYS A 178 13.27 3.17 -3.56
N PHE A 179 11.94 3.26 -3.63
CA PHE A 179 11.16 2.61 -4.69
C PHE A 179 11.37 3.19 -6.09
N PRO A 180 11.56 4.51 -6.30
CA PRO A 180 11.78 5.07 -7.63
C PRO A 180 12.96 4.43 -8.37
N ASP A 181 14.07 4.18 -7.67
CA ASP A 181 15.32 3.66 -8.23
C ASP A 181 15.48 2.14 -8.09
N ALA A 182 14.52 1.47 -7.43
CA ALA A 182 14.55 0.03 -7.22
C ALA A 182 14.37 -0.74 -8.54
N SER A 183 15.15 -1.82 -8.67
CA SER A 183 14.95 -2.81 -9.72
C SER A 183 13.64 -3.59 -9.52
N LEU A 184 13.17 -4.29 -10.56
CA LEU A 184 11.96 -5.12 -10.48
C LEU A 184 12.04 -6.13 -9.33
N ASP A 185 13.17 -6.82 -9.21
CA ASP A 185 13.39 -7.85 -8.20
C ASP A 185 13.35 -7.27 -6.78
N GLU A 186 14.02 -6.13 -6.56
CA GLU A 186 14.01 -5.44 -5.26
C GLU A 186 12.61 -4.93 -4.91
N LEU A 187 11.86 -4.43 -5.90
CA LEU A 187 10.50 -3.97 -5.71
C LEU A 187 9.57 -5.12 -5.28
N ILE A 188 9.73 -6.31 -5.89
CA ILE A 188 8.98 -7.51 -5.50
C ILE A 188 9.35 -7.93 -4.06
N VAL A 189 10.64 -7.92 -3.70
CA VAL A 189 11.09 -8.25 -2.34
C VAL A 189 10.54 -7.27 -1.30
N HIS A 190 10.50 -5.96 -1.61
CA HIS A 190 9.86 -4.96 -0.76
C HIS A 190 8.35 -5.24 -0.58
N GLY A 191 7.66 -5.63 -1.66
CA GLY A 191 6.24 -5.99 -1.61
C GLY A 191 5.95 -7.23 -0.79
N LEU A 192 6.78 -8.27 -0.92
CA LEU A 192 6.68 -9.49 -0.11
C LEU A 192 6.99 -9.21 1.36
N THR A 193 7.99 -8.37 1.64
CA THR A 193 8.34 -7.96 3.01
C THR A 193 7.20 -7.19 3.66
N ALA A 194 6.61 -6.22 2.96
CA ALA A 194 5.44 -5.49 3.42
C ALA A 194 4.23 -6.42 3.65
N LEU A 195 3.99 -7.37 2.75
CA LEU A 195 2.91 -8.34 2.90
C LEU A 195 3.12 -9.25 4.11
N ARG A 196 4.36 -9.65 4.40
CA ARG A 196 4.72 -10.46 5.58
C ARG A 196 4.29 -9.81 6.88
N ASP A 197 4.43 -8.49 6.97
CA ASP A 197 4.09 -7.74 8.18
C ASP A 197 2.57 -7.68 8.42
N THR A 198 1.76 -8.00 7.41
CA THR A 198 0.29 -8.16 7.56
C THR A 198 -0.12 -9.51 8.14
N LEU A 199 0.79 -10.48 8.28
CA LEU A 199 0.52 -11.77 8.89
C LEU A 199 0.72 -11.73 10.41
N PRO A 200 0.02 -12.58 11.19
CA PRO A 200 0.31 -12.74 12.61
C PRO A 200 1.78 -13.13 12.82
N GLN A 201 2.32 -12.84 14.00
CA GLN A 201 3.73 -13.18 14.31
C GLN A 201 4.01 -14.69 14.25
N SER A 202 3.00 -15.52 14.49
CA SER A 202 3.09 -16.98 14.47
C SER A 202 3.04 -17.61 13.08
N LYS A 203 2.70 -16.84 12.03
CA LYS A 203 2.56 -17.37 10.67
C LYS A 203 3.56 -16.73 9.72
N GLU A 204 4.16 -17.57 8.88
CA GLU A 204 5.05 -17.17 7.79
C GLU A 204 4.31 -17.12 6.45
N LEU A 205 4.92 -16.50 5.46
CA LEU A 205 4.40 -16.49 4.09
C LEU A 205 4.59 -17.87 3.48
N GLU A 206 3.51 -18.45 2.98
CA GLU A 206 3.52 -19.68 2.20
C GLU A 206 3.51 -19.31 0.71
N LEU A 207 4.31 -20.02 -0.11
CA LEU A 207 4.41 -19.76 -1.56
C LEU A 207 3.04 -19.85 -2.26
N GLU A 208 2.24 -20.85 -1.89
CA GLU A 208 0.92 -21.10 -2.51
C GLU A 208 -0.10 -20.00 -2.16
N ALA A 209 0.07 -19.37 -0.99
CA ALA A 209 -0.82 -18.33 -0.51
C ALA A 209 -0.51 -16.94 -1.10
N VAL A 210 0.55 -16.80 -1.90
CA VAL A 210 0.97 -15.51 -2.45
C VAL A 210 0.79 -15.51 -3.97
N SER A 211 0.32 -14.37 -4.47
CA SER A 211 0.39 -14.03 -5.89
C SER A 211 1.14 -12.72 -6.03
N VAL A 212 1.98 -12.62 -7.06
CA VAL A 212 2.61 -11.37 -7.48
C VAL A 212 2.14 -11.06 -8.88
N SER A 213 1.87 -9.80 -9.20
CA SER A 213 1.68 -9.37 -10.57
C SER A 213 2.52 -8.15 -10.86
N LEU A 214 2.99 -8.06 -12.09
CA LEU A 214 3.86 -6.97 -12.53
C LEU A 214 3.44 -6.49 -13.91
N VAL A 215 3.71 -5.21 -14.16
CA VAL A 215 3.59 -4.54 -15.45
C VAL A 215 4.77 -3.61 -15.61
N GLY A 216 5.33 -3.58 -16.82
CA GLY A 216 6.55 -2.85 -17.11
C GLY A 216 6.51 -2.12 -18.46
N PRO A 217 7.67 -1.65 -18.92
CA PRO A 217 7.79 -0.84 -20.12
C PRO A 217 7.28 -1.57 -21.37
N GLY A 218 6.62 -0.82 -22.26
CA GLY A 218 6.10 -1.34 -23.53
C GLY A 218 4.85 -2.20 -23.41
N ALA A 219 4.26 -2.32 -22.21
CA ALA A 219 2.98 -3.01 -22.03
C ALA A 219 1.82 -2.34 -22.77
N ASP A 220 1.90 -1.02 -22.94
CA ASP A 220 0.93 -0.14 -23.59
C ASP A 220 1.08 -0.08 -25.11
N ALA A 221 2.17 -0.65 -25.66
CA ALA A 221 2.46 -0.63 -27.08
C ALA A 221 1.31 -1.19 -27.94
N ASP A 222 1.15 -0.61 -29.12
CA ASP A 222 0.14 -1.04 -30.08
C ASP A 222 0.36 -2.49 -30.50
N LEU A 223 -0.72 -3.28 -30.48
CA LEU A 223 -0.71 -4.72 -30.75
C LEU A 223 -0.05 -5.09 -32.10
N ASN A 224 -0.10 -4.18 -33.08
CA ASN A 224 0.45 -4.36 -34.42
C ASN A 224 1.92 -3.91 -34.53
N SER A 225 2.47 -3.27 -33.50
CA SER A 225 3.86 -2.81 -33.48
C SER A 225 4.81 -3.92 -33.04
N THR A 226 6.06 -3.86 -33.51
CA THR A 226 7.13 -4.76 -33.06
C THR A 226 7.42 -4.61 -31.56
N ALA A 227 7.21 -3.41 -31.00
CA ALA A 227 7.38 -3.12 -29.57
C ALA A 227 6.40 -3.89 -28.68
N ALA A 228 5.20 -4.23 -29.16
CA ALA A 228 4.23 -5.03 -28.40
C ALA A 228 4.64 -6.50 -28.23
N ARG A 229 5.67 -6.97 -28.94
CA ARG A 229 6.23 -8.32 -28.77
C ARG A 229 7.26 -8.37 -27.64
N SER A 230 7.99 -7.27 -27.40
CA SER A 230 8.99 -7.16 -26.34
C SER A 230 8.46 -6.53 -25.05
N GLY A 231 7.26 -5.93 -25.09
CA GLY A 231 6.67 -5.23 -23.95
C GLY A 231 6.36 -6.15 -22.76
N GLU A 232 6.62 -5.64 -21.56
CA GLU A 232 6.38 -6.33 -20.29
C GLU A 232 4.92 -6.23 -19.86
N LYS A 233 4.06 -6.98 -20.56
CA LYS A 233 2.62 -7.04 -20.31
C LYS A 233 2.31 -7.54 -18.90
N PHE A 234 1.13 -7.15 -18.41
CA PHE A 234 0.59 -7.61 -17.14
C PHE A 234 0.59 -9.14 -17.08
N ARG A 235 1.36 -9.66 -16.13
CA ARG A 235 1.47 -11.10 -15.85
C ARG A 235 1.32 -11.34 -14.35
N ILE A 236 0.76 -12.49 -14.00
CA ILE A 236 0.64 -12.97 -12.63
C ILE A 236 1.65 -14.10 -12.48
N ILE A 237 2.52 -13.99 -11.47
CA ILE A 237 3.52 -14.97 -11.08
C ILE A 237 3.03 -15.68 -9.83
N GLU A 238 2.99 -17.01 -9.89
CA GLU A 238 2.57 -17.88 -8.79
C GLU A 238 3.44 -19.15 -8.77
N GLY A 239 3.49 -19.83 -7.63
CA GLY A 239 4.16 -21.13 -7.51
C GLY A 239 5.69 -21.04 -7.56
N ASP A 240 6.32 -21.91 -8.34
CA ASP A 240 7.77 -22.11 -8.34
C ASP A 240 8.56 -20.87 -8.77
N ASP A 241 7.99 -20.05 -9.66
CA ASP A 241 8.63 -18.81 -10.14
C ASP A 241 8.78 -17.76 -9.03
N LEU A 242 8.05 -17.91 -7.91
CA LEU A 242 8.18 -17.04 -6.74
C LEU A 242 9.34 -17.43 -5.81
N LYS A 243 9.85 -18.67 -5.90
CA LYS A 243 10.89 -19.19 -4.99
C LYS A 243 12.12 -18.30 -4.95
N GLN A 244 12.57 -17.83 -6.11
CA GLN A 244 13.74 -16.93 -6.23
C GLN A 244 13.59 -15.63 -5.43
N TYR A 245 12.37 -15.11 -5.27
CA TYR A 245 12.12 -13.88 -4.51
C TYR A 245 11.94 -14.17 -3.02
N PHE A 246 11.43 -15.36 -2.69
CA PHE A 246 11.32 -15.82 -1.31
C PHE A 246 12.68 -16.07 -0.68
N ASP A 247 13.62 -16.64 -1.42
CA ASP A 247 14.98 -16.90 -0.93
C ASP A 247 15.75 -15.59 -0.63
N ARG A 248 15.36 -14.49 -1.28
CA ARG A 248 15.93 -13.14 -1.07
C ARG A 248 15.23 -12.36 0.06
N LEU A 249 14.21 -12.92 0.71
CA LEU A 249 13.51 -12.21 1.80
C LEU A 249 14.44 -12.03 3.01
N PRO A 250 14.57 -10.80 3.55
CA PRO A 250 15.33 -10.59 4.77
C PRO A 250 14.67 -11.33 5.93
N ALA A 251 15.46 -11.79 6.91
CA ALA A 251 14.93 -12.41 8.13
C ALA A 251 13.87 -11.51 8.80
N ARG A 252 12.85 -12.11 9.42
CA ARG A 252 11.77 -11.36 10.06
C ARG A 252 12.34 -10.58 11.25
N VAL A 253 12.39 -9.26 11.12
CA VAL A 253 12.77 -8.36 12.21
C VAL A 253 11.60 -8.35 13.20
N THR A 254 11.64 -9.20 14.22
CA THR A 254 10.71 -9.11 15.35
C THR A 254 11.01 -7.82 16.12
N ALA A 255 10.00 -7.21 16.74
CA ALA A 255 10.18 -5.99 17.54
C ALA A 255 11.25 -6.15 18.64
N GLY A 256 11.45 -7.37 19.16
CA GLY A 256 12.57 -7.71 20.04
C GLY A 256 13.95 -7.66 19.35
N SER A 257 14.06 -8.08 18.10
CA SER A 257 15.30 -7.97 17.31
C SER A 257 15.60 -6.54 16.84
N ALA A 258 14.60 -5.69 16.61
CA ALA A 258 14.82 -4.28 16.30
C ALA A 258 15.34 -3.50 17.51
N ALA A 259 14.81 -3.78 18.70
CA ALA A 259 15.32 -3.25 19.96
C ALA A 259 16.73 -3.79 20.26
N ALA A 260 16.99 -5.08 20.02
CA ALA A 260 18.31 -5.67 20.19
C ALA A 260 19.34 -5.16 19.16
N ALA A 261 18.94 -4.92 17.91
CA ALA A 261 19.80 -4.37 16.85
C ALA A 261 20.09 -2.88 17.09
N ALA A 262 19.09 -2.10 17.56
CA ALA A 262 19.30 -0.72 17.98
C ALA A 262 20.20 -0.63 19.23
N ALA A 263 20.02 -1.54 20.19
CA ALA A 263 20.89 -1.65 21.37
C ALA A 263 22.31 -2.10 21.00
N ALA A 264 22.47 -3.03 20.05
CA ALA A 264 23.76 -3.47 19.55
C ALA A 264 24.48 -2.37 18.74
N ALA A 265 23.75 -1.59 17.94
CA ALA A 265 24.28 -0.43 17.23
C ALA A 265 24.70 0.70 18.19
N ALA A 266 23.91 0.94 19.24
CA ALA A 266 24.26 1.89 20.31
C ALA A 266 25.47 1.43 21.13
N ALA A 267 25.58 0.13 21.43
CA ALA A 267 26.74 -0.46 22.11
C ALA A 267 28.00 -0.44 21.23
N ALA A 268 27.88 -0.67 19.94
CA ALA A 268 28.98 -0.57 18.98
C ALA A 268 29.49 0.88 18.89
N ALA A 269 28.58 1.87 18.83
CA ALA A 269 28.93 3.29 18.84
C ALA A 269 29.62 3.73 20.14
N ALA A 270 29.23 3.17 21.29
CA ALA A 270 29.89 3.42 22.57
C ALA A 270 31.30 2.80 22.63
N SER A 271 31.49 1.61 22.04
CA SER A 271 32.81 0.93 22.00
C SER A 271 33.82 1.58 21.04
N SER A 272 33.36 2.37 20.07
CA SER A 272 34.22 3.15 19.17
C SER A 272 34.65 4.52 19.73
N GLY A 273 34.14 4.90 20.91
CA GLY A 273 34.42 6.20 21.54
C GLY A 273 35.56 6.22 22.56
N GLU A 274 36.12 5.07 22.95
CA GLU A 274 37.19 4.97 23.93
C GLU A 274 38.47 4.41 23.30
N GLY A 275 39.19 5.27 22.57
CA GLY A 275 40.44 4.88 21.90
C GLY A 275 41.30 6.05 21.47
N GLY A 276 41.98 6.69 22.43
CA GLY A 276 43.06 7.67 22.23
C GLY A 276 42.70 9.06 22.76
N SER A 277 43.47 9.73 23.61
CA SER A 277 44.86 9.60 24.02
C SER A 277 45.08 10.32 25.35
N GLY A 278 45.86 9.74 26.26
CA GLY A 278 46.35 10.42 27.46
C GLY A 278 47.59 11.30 27.20
N GLY A 279 47.81 12.25 28.12
CA GLY A 279 48.99 13.12 28.27
C GLY A 279 48.81 14.50 27.60
N ASP A 280 49.05 15.65 28.23
CA ASP A 280 49.81 15.93 29.44
C ASP A 280 49.50 17.34 30.02
N ALA A 281 49.80 17.50 31.31
CA ALA A 281 49.89 18.66 32.22
C ALA A 281 49.57 20.12 31.77
N SER A 282 48.88 20.89 32.64
CA SER A 282 49.54 21.81 33.59
C SER A 282 48.56 22.78 34.30
N ALA A 283 48.99 23.24 35.47
CA ALA A 283 48.24 23.93 36.52
C ALA A 283 48.07 25.44 36.32
N ALA A 284 47.01 26.00 36.93
CA ALA A 284 46.86 27.32 37.57
C ALA A 284 45.35 27.64 37.62
N GLY A 285 44.73 28.26 38.61
CA GLY A 285 45.17 28.95 39.82
C GLY A 285 43.89 29.40 40.56
N ALA A 286 44.04 29.67 41.85
CA ALA A 286 42.98 30.03 42.78
C ALA A 286 42.20 31.30 42.39
N GLY A 287 40.95 31.39 42.84
CA GLY A 287 40.12 32.59 42.76
C GLY A 287 38.83 32.46 43.58
N SER A 288 38.95 32.74 44.88
CA SER A 288 37.88 32.95 45.86
C SER A 288 36.97 34.12 45.50
N GLY A 289 35.67 34.04 45.84
CA GLY A 289 34.76 35.19 45.81
C GLY A 289 33.37 34.87 46.32
N ASP A 290 33.14 35.15 47.61
CA ASP A 290 31.85 35.24 48.31
C ASP A 290 30.84 36.16 47.62
N GLY A 291 29.54 35.92 47.83
CA GLY A 291 28.49 36.85 47.39
C GLY A 291 27.06 36.42 47.72
N SER A 292 26.60 36.82 48.91
CA SER A 292 25.29 36.67 49.54
C SER A 292 24.01 36.98 48.73
N ALA A 293 22.97 36.19 49.04
CA ALA A 293 21.53 36.46 49.19
C ALA A 293 20.91 37.82 48.73
N SER A 294 19.77 37.78 48.04
CA SER A 294 18.43 38.20 48.55
C SER A 294 17.34 38.32 47.46
N THR A 295 16.19 37.69 47.74
CA THR A 295 14.78 38.13 47.68
C THR A 295 14.26 39.16 46.65
N GLN A 296 13.22 38.79 45.88
CA GLN A 296 11.91 39.47 45.61
C GLN A 296 11.26 38.80 44.38
N ALA A 297 10.08 38.16 44.40
CA ALA A 297 8.70 38.61 44.68
C ALA A 297 8.16 39.66 43.67
N GLY A 298 7.06 39.32 42.98
CA GLY A 298 6.24 40.21 42.12
C GLY A 298 5.84 39.53 40.80
N ASP A 299 4.74 38.77 40.72
CA ASP A 299 3.35 39.19 40.47
C ASP A 299 3.07 39.82 39.08
N ASP A 300 2.24 39.08 38.31
CA ASP A 300 0.95 39.53 37.74
C ASP A 300 0.85 40.06 36.28
N GLN A 301 -0.34 39.75 35.72
CA GLN A 301 -1.05 40.25 34.52
C GLN A 301 -0.75 39.57 33.16
N MET A 302 -1.69 38.84 32.52
CA MET A 302 -3.04 39.15 31.99
C MET A 302 -3.08 40.09 30.78
N GLN A 303 -3.96 39.72 29.82
CA GLN A 303 -4.50 40.41 28.63
C GLN A 303 -3.67 40.25 27.33
N GLU A 304 -4.25 39.92 26.17
CA GLU A 304 -5.64 39.94 25.66
C GLU A 304 -6.05 38.63 24.95
#